data_AF-A0A841LFJ5-F1
#
_entry.id   AF-A0A841LFJ5-F1
#
_cell.length_a   1.000
_cell.length_b   1.000
_cell.length_c   1.000
_cell.angle_alpha   90.00
_cell.angle_beta   90.00
_cell.angle_gamma   90.00
#
_symmetry.space_group_name_H-M   'P 1'
#
loop_
_entity.id
_entity.type
_entity.pdbx_description
1 polymer ?
#
loop_
_entity_poly.entity_id
_entity_poly.type
_entity_poly.pdbx_seq_one_letter_code
_entity_poly.pdbx_strand_id
1 'polypeptide(L)' 'MDQRHLARFAVRQAYQTGNVCHVVATGEPIAPFTVIDDHALFALADQVDPRDVMFSADPFADAVA' A
#
# COMPACT_ATOMS: atom_id res chain seq x y z
N MET A 1 -8.50 13.62 2.26
CA MET A 1 -8.88 12.22 2.01
C MET A 1 -8.63 11.45 3.30
N ASP A 2 -9.60 10.69 3.82
CA ASP A 2 -9.45 9.95 5.10
C ASP A 2 -8.52 8.73 4.88
N GLN A 3 -7.56 8.50 5.77
CA GLN A 3 -6.65 7.33 5.74
C GLN A 3 -7.41 6.00 5.66
N ARG A 4 -8.62 5.92 6.26
CA ARG A 4 -9.48 4.74 6.19
C ARG A 4 -9.96 4.43 4.76
N HIS A 5 -10.08 5.44 3.91
CA HIS A 5 -10.47 5.26 2.52
C HIS A 5 -9.33 4.63 1.70
N LEU A 6 -8.09 5.07 1.93
CA LEU A 6 -6.89 4.53 1.28
C LEU A 6 -6.62 3.09 1.70
N ALA A 7 -6.74 2.80 2.99
CA ALA A 7 -6.62 1.43 3.51
C ALA A 7 -7.61 0.46 2.84
N ARG A 8 -8.86 0.91 2.61
CA ARG A 8 -9.86 0.09 1.88
C ARG A 8 -9.47 -0.20 0.43
N PHE A 9 -8.78 0.72 -0.25
CA PHE A 9 -8.28 0.46 -1.60
C PHE A 9 -7.14 -0.55 -1.60
N ALA A 10 -6.16 -0.37 -0.71
CA ALA A 10 -5.06 -1.32 -0.56
C ALA A 10 -5.56 -2.74 -0.22
N VAL A 11 -6.52 -2.86 0.71
CA VAL A 11 -7.14 -4.15 1.05
C VAL A 11 -7.86 -4.77 -0.15
N ARG A 12 -8.69 -4.00 -0.87
CA ARG A 12 -9.39 -4.52 -2.06
C ARG A 12 -8.43 -4.98 -3.13
N GLN A 13 -7.37 -4.21 -3.39
CA GLN A 13 -6.36 -4.55 -4.36
C GLN A 13 -5.59 -5.81 -3.95
N ALA A 14 -5.19 -5.91 -2.68
CA ALA A 14 -4.53 -7.07 -2.12
C ALA A 14 -5.36 -8.35 -2.29
N TYR A 15 -6.66 -8.32 -1.97
CA TYR A 15 -7.54 -9.47 -2.18
C TYR A 15 -7.76 -9.81 -3.66
N GLN A 16 -7.74 -8.83 -4.56
CA GLN A 16 -7.93 -9.05 -6.00
C GLN A 16 -6.69 -9.65 -6.66
N THR A 17 -5.50 -9.21 -6.28
CA THR A 17 -4.23 -9.64 -6.88
C THR A 17 -3.60 -10.81 -6.16
N GLY A 18 -3.97 -11.03 -4.89
CA GLY A 18 -3.29 -11.98 -4.01
C GLY A 18 -1.91 -11.49 -3.54
N ASN A 19 -1.57 -10.22 -3.77
CA ASN A 19 -0.29 -9.63 -3.36
C ASN A 19 -0.47 -8.74 -2.13
N VAL A 20 0.59 -8.64 -1.32
CA VAL A 20 0.66 -7.59 -0.29
C VAL A 20 0.68 -6.23 -0.99
N CYS A 21 -0.14 -5.29 -0.52
CA CYS A 21 -0.26 -3.95 -1.09
C CYS A 21 0.00 -2.87 -0.03
N HIS A 22 0.68 -1.81 -0.43
CA HIS A 22 1.16 -0.74 0.46
C HIS A 22 0.59 0.60 0.02
N VAL A 23 0.11 1.39 0.98
CA VAL A 23 -0.21 2.80 0.78
C VAL A 23 1.04 3.60 1.06
N VAL A 24 1.54 4.32 0.07
CA VAL A 24 2.76 5.14 0.15
C VAL A 24 2.40 6.61 -0.05
N ALA A 25 2.93 7.49 0.80
CA ALA A 25 2.85 8.92 0.63
C ALA A 25 3.83 9.40 -0.46
N THR A 26 3.38 10.25 -1.36
CA THR A 26 4.16 10.64 -2.57
C THR A 26 4.67 12.08 -2.53
N GLY A 27 4.19 12.90 -1.59
CA GLY A 27 4.45 14.34 -1.55
C GLY A 27 3.72 15.17 -2.62
N GLU A 28 3.05 14.53 -3.59
CA GLU A 28 2.36 15.19 -4.70
C GLU A 28 0.98 15.74 -4.28
N PRO A 29 0.70 17.05 -4.38
CA PRO A 29 -0.53 17.64 -3.84
C PRO A 29 -1.83 17.06 -4.43
N ILE A 30 -1.81 16.69 -5.71
CA ILE A 30 -2.99 16.18 -6.43
C ILE A 30 -3.15 14.66 -6.32
N ALA A 31 -2.10 13.96 -5.93
CA ALA A 31 -2.07 12.51 -5.76
C ALA A 31 -1.19 12.14 -4.56
N PRO A 32 -1.57 12.58 -3.34
CA PRO A 32 -0.69 12.53 -2.17
C PRO A 32 -0.40 11.12 -1.67
N PHE A 33 -1.13 10.13 -2.18
CA PHE A 33 -0.99 8.73 -1.82
C PHE A 33 -1.08 7.87 -3.08
N THR A 34 -0.30 6.80 -3.09
CA THR A 34 -0.38 5.74 -4.11
C THR A 34 -0.52 4.39 -3.44
N VAL A 35 -1.09 3.42 -4.15
CA VAL A 35 -1.14 2.03 -3.73
C VAL A 35 -0.28 1.21 -4.68
N ILE A 36 0.71 0.52 -4.14
CA ILE A 36 1.64 -0.33 -4.89
C ILE A 36 1.70 -1.71 -4.25
N ASP A 37 1.95 -2.75 -5.04
CA ASP A 37 2.20 -4.08 -4.49
C ASP A 37 3.64 -4.23 -3.97
N ASP A 38 3.91 -5.30 -3.23
CA ASP A 38 5.21 -5.60 -2.62
C ASP A 38 6.33 -5.73 -3.67
N HIS A 39 6.03 -6.27 -4.86
CA HIS A 39 7.01 -6.35 -5.95
C HIS A 39 7.40 -4.97 -6.47
N ALA A 40 6.41 -4.08 -6.65
CA ALA A 40 6.65 -2.71 -7.05
C ALA A 40 7.38 -1.91 -5.96
N LEU A 41 7.05 -2.12 -4.69
CA LEU A 41 7.76 -1.52 -3.56
C LEU A 41 9.23 -1.95 -3.55
N PHE A 42 9.50 -3.24 -3.77
CA PHE A 42 10.87 -3.76 -3.84
C PHE A 42 11.66 -3.18 -5.03
N ALA A 43 11.02 -3.02 -6.19
CA ALA A 43 11.63 -2.39 -7.36
C ALA A 43 11.93 -0.90 -7.15
N LEU A 44 11.17 -0.24 -6.27
CA LEU A 44 11.31 1.18 -5.92
C LEU A 44 12.02 1.39 -4.57
N ALA A 45 12.66 0.38 -3.99
CA ALA A 45 13.16 0.40 -2.62
C ALA A 45 14.11 1.58 -2.32
N ASP A 46 14.94 1.98 -3.29
CA ASP A 46 15.86 3.13 -3.15
C ASP A 46 15.15 4.49 -3.26
N GLN A 47 13.91 4.52 -3.72
CA GLN A 47 13.12 5.73 -3.98
C GLN A 47 11.99 5.94 -2.96
N VAL A 48 11.65 4.91 -2.18
CA VAL A 48 10.61 4.98 -1.15
C VAL A 48 11.26 4.96 0.23
N ASP A 49 11.12 6.04 0.99
CA ASP A 49 11.50 6.01 2.40
C ASP A 49 10.50 5.10 3.15
N PRO A 50 10.96 4.14 3.97
CA PRO A 50 10.08 3.32 4.79
C PRO A 50 9.08 4.12 5.65
N ARG A 51 9.41 5.37 6.01
CA ARG A 51 8.53 6.29 6.76
C ARG A 51 7.34 6.79 5.94
N ASP A 52 7.42 6.72 4.62
CA ASP A 52 6.33 7.11 3.72
C ASP A 52 5.32 5.98 3.53
N VAL A 53 5.62 4.76 4.00
CA VAL A 53 4.66 3.65 4.03
C VAL A 53 3.67 3.87 5.17
N MET A 54 2.45 4.24 4.80
CA MET A 54 1.38 4.59 5.74
C MET A 54 0.59 3.38 6.24
N PHE A 55 0.46 2.36 5.39
CA PHE A 55 -0.34 1.17 5.66
C PHE A 55 0.06 0.02 4.73
N SER A 56 0.04 -1.21 5.23
CA SER A 56 0.25 -2.43 4.45
C SER A 56 -0.96 -3.34 4.61
N ALA A 57 -1.50 -3.83 3.51
CA ALA A 57 -2.56 -4.82 3.44
C ALA A 57 -1.98 -6.15 2.95
N ASP A 58 -1.99 -7.15 3.81
CA ASP A 58 -1.67 -8.52 3.44
C ASP A 58 -2.98 -9.32 3.35
N PRO A 59 -3.34 -9.86 2.17
CA PRO A 59 -4.61 -10.58 2.00
C PRO A 59 -4.64 -11.93 2.74
N PHE A 60 -3.49 -12.39 3.26
CA PHE A 60 -3.35 -13.65 3.99
C PHE A 60 -3.10 -13.46 5.49
N ALA A 61 -2.86 -12.24 5.98
CA ALA A 61 -2.58 -12.01 7.40
C ALA A 61 -3.72 -12.46 8.35
N ASP A 62 -4.98 -12.35 7.90
CA ASP A 62 -6.15 -12.86 8.64
C ASP A 62 -6.41 -14.36 8.40
N ALA A 63 -5.75 -14.99 7.44
CA ALA A 63 -5.93 -16.42 7.13
C ALA A 63 -5.15 -17.35 8.09
N VAL A 64 -4.33 -16.79 8.97
CA VAL A 64 -3.48 -17.52 9.94
C VAL A 64 -4.01 -17.42 11.39
N ALA A 65 -5.22 -16.89 11.60
CA ALA A 65 -5.85 -16.75 12.94
C ALA A 65 -6.83 -17.89 13.26
#